data_AF-A0A7T7BM46-F1
#
_entry.id   AF-A0A7T7BM46-F1
#
_cell.length_a   1.000
_cell.length_b   1.000
_cell.length_c   1.000
_cell.angle_alpha   90.00
_cell.angle_beta   90.00
_cell.angle_gamma   90.00
#
_symmetry.space_group_name_H-M   'P 1'
#
loop_
_entity.id
_entity.type
_entity.pdbx_description
1 polymer ?
#
loop_
_entity_poly.entity_id
_entity_poly.type
_entity_poly.pdbx_seq_one_letter_code
_entity_poly.pdbx_strand_id
1 'polypeptide(L)'
;MVFFLTLAYIAISIDASGLIRYLAFKVLQKAGKVGHRLFFYLFVFFFGLGSFIGNDPIILSGTAFLAYMTRVSSNIVHPRAWIHSQFAIANIASAILVSSNPTNLVLAGAFKIKFIVYTANMIVPVLVTAIILFPFLLYIIFADESLIPFSITMHELSEAQKKKAPVNPNIPHARGTTEEQEEADDKEGKQLSLEEIMNPFLDKKGASFGGFIMAATLITLLAINASGKEHPVFWVTLPAAFVMFCWDLVFGWLHRHETREIAAKGRRDIEDARTERVTRKRDEQQALAEKVHPETLGLHQSETYDGSDLHRRNERRDDDVPLEGTKSDIACKNPYPECGIQSSNSVVIDKGKFPELQPRRVVATNSKNRARATSPGALDSRQTTETMILDEKRGFPDRQDNVPRSLVSLAGDVYGWSQETFPTVTVVVSHMPFALVPFAFSMFILVQALVTKGWVPVFAYGWDHWVGKTGTIGSIGGMGFLSVILCNFAGTNIGTTILLSRVIQAWQKIHQISGIPISDRTWWATIYSMALGVNYGAFSTAFSASLAGLLWRDILARKHIRVGSLEFARVNLPIIAISMVVGCAVLAGEVYIVRSGDPHVLT
;
A
#
# COMPACT_ATOMS: atom_id res chain seq x y z
N MET A 1 -18.30 -2.73 9.76
CA MET A 1 -17.11 -3.61 9.85
C MET A 1 -17.39 -5.02 9.38
N VAL A 2 -18.21 -5.83 10.07
CA VAL A 2 -18.53 -7.23 9.66
C VAL A 2 -18.92 -7.34 8.17
N PHE A 3 -19.83 -6.49 7.69
CA PHE A 3 -20.21 -6.39 6.28
C PHE A 3 -19.01 -6.26 5.31
N PHE A 4 -18.04 -5.38 5.64
CA PHE A 4 -16.87 -5.15 4.78
C PHE A 4 -15.88 -6.31 4.82
N LEU A 5 -15.59 -6.88 5.99
CA LEU A 5 -14.70 -8.05 6.07
C LEU A 5 -15.28 -9.26 5.33
N THR A 6 -16.61 -9.46 5.41
CA THR A 6 -17.29 -10.57 4.75
C THR A 6 -17.40 -10.38 3.23
N LEU A 7 -17.72 -9.17 2.74
CA LEU A 7 -17.69 -8.87 1.30
C LEU A 7 -16.26 -8.91 0.73
N ALA A 8 -15.26 -8.44 1.48
CA ALA A 8 -13.85 -8.51 1.10
C ALA A 8 -13.36 -9.98 1.03
N TYR A 9 -13.75 -10.85 1.97
CA TYR A 9 -13.42 -12.27 1.91
C TYR A 9 -13.89 -12.91 0.60
N ILE A 10 -15.17 -12.69 0.23
CA ILE A 10 -15.75 -13.22 -1.01
C ILE A 10 -14.98 -12.70 -2.24
N ALA A 11 -14.68 -11.39 -2.28
CA ALA A 11 -13.96 -10.79 -3.39
C ALA A 11 -12.50 -11.28 -3.53
N ILE A 12 -11.76 -11.38 -2.43
CA ILE A 12 -10.36 -11.80 -2.44
C ILE A 12 -10.26 -13.30 -2.76
N SER A 13 -11.21 -14.14 -2.33
CA SER A 13 -11.20 -15.56 -2.71
C SER A 13 -11.53 -15.77 -4.20
N ILE A 14 -12.38 -14.92 -4.79
CA ILE A 14 -12.58 -14.89 -6.25
C ILE A 14 -11.27 -14.53 -6.98
N ASP A 15 -10.46 -13.60 -6.47
CA ASP A 15 -9.14 -13.29 -7.07
C ASP A 15 -8.13 -14.43 -6.88
N ALA A 16 -8.11 -15.04 -5.70
CA ALA A 16 -7.29 -16.21 -5.41
C ALA A 16 -7.61 -17.41 -6.33
N SER A 17 -8.86 -17.57 -6.79
CA SER A 17 -9.22 -18.57 -7.80
C SER A 17 -8.57 -18.36 -9.18
N GLY A 18 -7.95 -17.20 -9.42
CA GLY A 18 -7.33 -16.82 -10.70
C GLY A 18 -8.29 -16.21 -11.73
N LEU A 19 -9.59 -16.14 -11.42
CA LEU A 19 -10.64 -15.65 -12.34
C LEU A 19 -10.31 -14.28 -12.95
N ILE A 20 -9.82 -13.34 -12.15
CA ILE A 20 -9.50 -11.98 -12.58
C ILE A 20 -8.31 -11.94 -13.56
N ARG A 21 -7.28 -12.80 -13.36
CA ARG A 21 -6.14 -12.92 -14.29
C ARG A 21 -6.58 -13.54 -15.63
N TYR A 22 -7.39 -14.59 -15.57
CA TYR A 22 -7.98 -15.22 -16.75
C TYR A 22 -8.88 -14.24 -17.54
N LEU A 23 -9.69 -13.43 -16.84
CA LEU A 23 -10.51 -12.39 -17.46
C LEU A 23 -9.66 -11.29 -18.10
N ALA A 24 -8.55 -10.86 -17.47
CA ALA A 24 -7.63 -9.87 -18.06
C ALA A 24 -7.11 -10.32 -19.43
N PHE A 25 -6.55 -11.53 -19.49
CA PHE A 25 -6.02 -12.11 -20.72
C PHE A 25 -7.12 -12.27 -21.80
N LYS A 26 -8.30 -12.77 -21.42
CA LYS A 26 -9.43 -12.99 -22.32
C LYS A 26 -10.05 -11.69 -22.85
N VAL A 27 -10.09 -10.64 -22.03
CA VAL A 27 -10.52 -9.29 -22.45
C VAL A 27 -9.51 -8.71 -23.43
N LEU A 28 -8.20 -8.81 -23.15
CA LEU A 28 -7.16 -8.28 -24.02
C LEU A 28 -7.16 -8.96 -25.39
N GLN A 29 -7.24 -10.30 -25.44
CA GLN A 29 -7.39 -11.07 -26.69
C GLN A 29 -8.61 -10.64 -27.52
N LYS A 30 -9.76 -10.38 -26.88
CA LYS A 30 -11.02 -10.09 -27.60
C LYS A 30 -11.19 -8.62 -27.99
N ALA A 31 -10.63 -7.69 -27.22
CA ALA A 31 -10.92 -6.25 -27.34
C ALA A 31 -9.70 -5.36 -27.66
N GLY A 32 -8.46 -5.85 -27.53
CA GLY A 32 -7.23 -5.06 -27.74
C GLY A 32 -7.08 -4.43 -29.13
N LYS A 33 -7.82 -4.92 -30.14
CA LYS A 33 -7.85 -4.39 -31.52
C LYS A 33 -8.20 -2.90 -31.65
N VAL A 34 -8.82 -2.28 -30.63
CA VAL A 34 -9.07 -0.84 -30.57
C VAL A 34 -8.90 -0.36 -29.13
N GLY A 35 -7.76 0.24 -28.80
CA GLY A 35 -7.36 0.55 -27.42
C GLY A 35 -8.25 1.59 -26.74
N HIS A 36 -8.61 2.68 -27.43
CA HIS A 36 -9.60 3.65 -26.94
C HIS A 36 -10.95 3.00 -26.59
N ARG A 37 -11.38 1.99 -27.35
CA ARG A 37 -12.64 1.27 -27.10
C ARG A 37 -12.50 0.28 -25.94
N LEU A 38 -11.33 -0.35 -25.76
CA LEU A 38 -11.03 -1.11 -24.55
C LEU A 38 -11.03 -0.21 -23.31
N PHE A 39 -10.44 0.99 -23.40
CA PHE A 39 -10.44 1.99 -22.33
C PHE A 39 -11.87 2.39 -21.94
N PHE A 40 -12.75 2.66 -22.92
CA PHE A 40 -14.18 2.87 -22.67
C PHE A 40 -14.86 1.67 -22.00
N TYR A 41 -14.69 0.45 -22.52
CA TYR A 41 -15.31 -0.74 -21.94
C TYR A 41 -14.83 -1.04 -20.51
N LEU A 42 -13.54 -0.84 -20.21
CA LEU A 42 -13.01 -1.00 -18.86
C LEU A 42 -13.49 0.12 -17.92
N PHE A 43 -13.58 1.36 -18.38
CA PHE A 43 -14.15 2.47 -17.59
C PHE A 43 -15.61 2.19 -17.21
N VAL A 44 -16.45 1.80 -18.18
CA VAL A 44 -17.86 1.44 -17.93
C VAL A 44 -17.99 0.18 -17.06
N PHE A 45 -17.10 -0.80 -17.23
CA PHE A 45 -17.05 -2.01 -16.39
C PHE A 45 -16.70 -1.69 -14.93
N PHE A 46 -15.64 -0.91 -14.68
CA PHE A 46 -15.26 -0.50 -13.32
C PHE A 46 -16.29 0.45 -12.68
N PHE A 47 -16.96 1.30 -13.46
CA PHE A 47 -18.10 2.10 -12.99
C PHE A 47 -19.28 1.20 -12.58
N GLY A 48 -19.68 0.27 -13.44
CA GLY A 48 -20.78 -0.67 -13.18
C GLY A 48 -20.51 -1.52 -11.94
N LEU A 49 -19.34 -2.14 -11.85
CA LEU A 49 -18.95 -2.89 -10.65
C LEU A 49 -18.87 -1.98 -9.41
N GLY A 50 -18.30 -0.77 -9.51
CA GLY A 50 -18.12 0.14 -8.37
C GLY A 50 -19.44 0.61 -7.77
N SER A 51 -20.46 0.73 -8.60
CA SER A 51 -21.82 1.04 -8.19
C SER A 51 -22.41 -0.03 -7.26
N PHE A 52 -22.18 -1.33 -7.56
CA PHE A 52 -22.81 -2.45 -6.85
C PHE A 52 -21.94 -3.15 -5.79
N ILE A 53 -20.65 -3.34 -6.08
CA ILE A 53 -19.70 -4.10 -5.25
C ILE A 53 -18.91 -3.18 -4.31
N GLY A 54 -18.74 -1.91 -4.71
CA GLY A 54 -17.96 -0.92 -3.99
C GLY A 54 -16.52 -0.76 -4.48
N ASN A 55 -15.87 0.28 -3.96
CA ASN A 55 -14.54 0.72 -4.40
C ASN A 55 -13.43 -0.27 -3.99
N ASP A 56 -13.41 -0.72 -2.72
CA ASP A 56 -12.29 -1.50 -2.18
C ASP A 56 -12.06 -2.82 -2.96
N PRO A 57 -13.07 -3.67 -3.24
CA PRO A 57 -12.86 -4.93 -3.98
C PRO A 57 -12.32 -4.75 -5.40
N ILE A 58 -12.66 -3.62 -6.04
CA ILE A 58 -12.25 -3.29 -7.41
C ILE A 58 -10.86 -2.66 -7.43
N ILE A 59 -10.45 -1.99 -6.37
CA ILE A 59 -9.08 -1.49 -6.23
C ILE A 59 -8.13 -2.65 -5.87
N LEU A 60 -8.59 -3.67 -5.14
CA LEU A 60 -7.84 -4.92 -4.99
C LEU A 60 -7.67 -5.66 -6.34
N SER A 61 -8.77 -6.00 -6.99
CA SER A 61 -8.76 -6.85 -8.21
C SER A 61 -8.42 -6.10 -9.50
N GLY A 62 -9.02 -4.93 -9.72
CA GLY A 62 -8.90 -4.12 -10.94
C GLY A 62 -7.53 -3.46 -11.10
N THR A 63 -6.89 -3.03 -10.00
CA THR A 63 -5.52 -2.48 -10.07
C THR A 63 -4.52 -3.58 -10.43
N ALA A 64 -4.67 -4.80 -9.89
CA ALA A 64 -3.87 -5.96 -10.28
C ALA A 64 -4.12 -6.37 -11.75
N PHE A 65 -5.39 -6.50 -12.15
CA PHE A 65 -5.82 -6.74 -13.54
C PHE A 65 -5.16 -5.76 -14.52
N LEU A 66 -5.17 -4.46 -14.20
CA LEU A 66 -4.62 -3.44 -15.08
C LEU A 66 -3.10 -3.47 -15.13
N ALA A 67 -2.42 -3.59 -13.98
CA ALA A 67 -0.96 -3.74 -13.94
C ALA A 67 -0.48 -4.93 -14.79
N TYR A 68 -1.21 -6.06 -14.74
CA TYR A 68 -0.97 -7.23 -15.58
C TYR A 68 -1.23 -6.93 -17.08
N MET A 69 -2.40 -6.37 -17.42
CA MET A 69 -2.78 -6.05 -18.80
C MET A 69 -1.78 -5.10 -19.47
N THR A 70 -1.35 -4.05 -18.76
CA THR A 70 -0.37 -3.09 -19.29
C THR A 70 1.03 -3.68 -19.41
N ARG A 71 1.42 -4.65 -18.56
CA ARG A 71 2.73 -5.32 -18.63
C ARG A 71 2.82 -6.30 -19.82
N VAL A 72 1.71 -6.92 -20.22
CA VAL A 72 1.62 -7.78 -21.42
C VAL A 72 1.56 -6.97 -22.72
N SER A 73 1.12 -5.71 -22.65
CA SER A 73 1.01 -4.81 -23.80
C SER A 73 2.38 -4.25 -24.20
N SER A 74 2.85 -4.53 -25.42
CA SER A 74 4.18 -4.10 -25.88
C SER A 74 4.28 -2.62 -26.26
N ASN A 75 3.14 -1.93 -26.39
CA ASN A 75 3.07 -0.52 -26.82
C ASN A 75 2.41 0.43 -25.79
N ILE A 76 2.23 0.01 -24.54
CA ILE A 76 1.80 0.90 -23.43
C ILE A 76 3.05 1.22 -22.60
N VAL A 77 3.59 2.43 -22.74
CA VAL A 77 4.86 2.82 -22.09
C VAL A 77 4.69 2.99 -20.58
N HIS A 78 3.55 3.53 -20.16
CA HIS A 78 3.23 3.75 -18.74
C HIS A 78 1.78 3.38 -18.42
N PRO A 79 1.52 2.62 -17.33
CA PRO A 79 0.17 2.19 -16.96
C PRO A 79 -0.74 3.32 -16.45
N ARG A 80 -0.17 4.52 -16.20
CA ARG A 80 -0.75 5.67 -15.50
C ARG A 80 -2.23 5.92 -15.86
N ALA A 81 -2.53 6.08 -17.15
CA ALA A 81 -3.89 6.40 -17.59
C ALA A 81 -4.93 5.38 -17.12
N TRP A 82 -4.60 4.10 -17.22
CA TRP A 82 -5.50 3.00 -16.85
C TRP A 82 -5.69 2.93 -15.33
N ILE A 83 -4.60 2.89 -14.57
CA ILE A 83 -4.63 2.71 -13.11
C ILE A 83 -5.23 3.91 -12.36
N HIS A 84 -5.00 5.14 -12.82
CA HIS A 84 -5.61 6.33 -12.24
C HIS A 84 -7.09 6.45 -12.63
N SER A 85 -7.47 6.15 -13.88
CA SER A 85 -8.87 6.18 -14.31
C SER A 85 -9.71 5.14 -13.57
N GLN A 86 -9.18 3.93 -13.37
CA GLN A 86 -9.83 2.89 -12.57
C GLN A 86 -9.98 3.28 -11.09
N PHE A 87 -8.93 3.87 -10.50
CA PHE A 87 -8.96 4.33 -9.12
C PHE A 87 -9.95 5.48 -8.90
N ALA A 88 -10.02 6.45 -9.82
CA ALA A 88 -11.01 7.50 -9.79
C ALA A 88 -12.43 6.95 -9.98
N ILE A 89 -12.69 6.18 -11.05
CA ILE A 89 -14.05 5.76 -11.38
C ILE A 89 -14.65 4.77 -10.38
N ALA A 90 -13.83 3.91 -9.74
CA ALA A 90 -14.30 3.01 -8.69
C ALA A 90 -14.76 3.78 -7.44
N ASN A 91 -14.04 4.84 -7.05
CA ASN A 91 -14.43 5.70 -5.92
C ASN A 91 -15.63 6.61 -6.26
N ILE A 92 -15.70 7.13 -7.50
CA ILE A 92 -16.87 7.88 -8.00
C ILE A 92 -18.12 7.00 -7.97
N ALA A 93 -18.07 5.81 -8.57
CA ALA A 93 -19.22 4.91 -8.67
C ALA A 93 -19.72 4.41 -7.31
N SER A 94 -18.82 4.20 -6.35
CA SER A 94 -19.18 3.75 -5.00
C SER A 94 -20.08 4.73 -4.23
N ALA A 95 -20.20 5.98 -4.69
CA ALA A 95 -21.11 6.99 -4.14
C ALA A 95 -22.60 6.72 -4.43
N ILE A 96 -22.96 5.82 -5.35
CA ILE A 96 -24.36 5.60 -5.75
C ILE A 96 -25.15 4.85 -4.68
N LEU A 97 -24.63 3.72 -4.17
CA LEU A 97 -25.34 2.90 -3.19
C LEU A 97 -24.76 3.07 -1.78
N VAL A 98 -25.64 3.03 -0.78
CA VAL A 98 -25.23 3.04 0.63
C VAL A 98 -24.36 1.83 1.00
N SER A 99 -24.58 0.68 0.36
CA SER A 99 -23.79 -0.54 0.55
C SER A 99 -22.37 -0.46 -0.01
N SER A 100 -22.09 0.44 -0.95
CA SER A 100 -20.88 0.36 -1.80
C SER A 100 -19.67 1.12 -1.25
N ASN A 101 -19.80 1.87 -0.16
CA ASN A 101 -18.67 2.52 0.52
C ASN A 101 -18.90 2.60 2.05
N PRO A 102 -17.90 2.32 2.91
CA PRO A 102 -18.01 2.53 4.36
C PRO A 102 -18.48 3.94 4.77
N THR A 103 -18.11 4.97 3.99
CA THR A 103 -18.57 6.36 4.22
C THR A 103 -20.08 6.46 4.13
N ASN A 104 -20.70 5.84 3.12
CA ASN A 104 -22.14 5.96 2.86
C ASN A 104 -22.96 5.32 3.99
N LEU A 105 -22.54 4.17 4.53
CA LEU A 105 -23.19 3.58 5.71
C LEU A 105 -23.08 4.49 6.95
N VAL A 106 -21.94 5.13 7.18
CA VAL A 106 -21.77 6.07 8.31
C VAL A 106 -22.68 7.29 8.14
N LEU A 107 -22.72 7.86 6.94
CA LEU A 107 -23.54 9.03 6.59
C LEU A 107 -25.05 8.70 6.70
N ALA A 108 -25.50 7.63 6.04
CA ALA A 108 -26.90 7.21 6.07
C ALA A 108 -27.35 6.84 7.50
N GLY A 109 -26.50 6.19 8.29
CA GLY A 109 -26.76 5.91 9.71
C GLY A 109 -26.81 7.17 10.58
N ALA A 110 -25.94 8.15 10.33
CA ALA A 110 -25.89 9.40 11.10
C ALA A 110 -27.11 10.31 10.89
N PHE A 111 -27.76 10.24 9.73
CA PHE A 111 -28.94 11.05 9.38
C PHE A 111 -30.21 10.21 9.14
N LYS A 112 -30.21 8.91 9.48
CA LYS A 112 -31.31 7.95 9.28
C LYS A 112 -31.87 7.91 7.84
N ILE A 113 -31.02 8.09 6.83
CA ILE A 113 -31.45 8.16 5.43
C ILE A 113 -31.74 6.76 4.90
N LYS A 114 -32.98 6.52 4.47
CA LYS A 114 -33.36 5.28 3.78
C LYS A 114 -32.51 5.09 2.54
N PHE A 115 -31.94 3.90 2.36
CA PHE A 115 -30.94 3.61 1.33
C PHE A 115 -31.43 3.91 -0.10
N ILE A 116 -32.72 3.66 -0.38
CA ILE A 116 -33.37 4.02 -1.66
C ILE A 116 -33.43 5.54 -1.89
N VAL A 117 -33.71 6.34 -0.85
CA VAL A 117 -33.77 7.81 -0.92
C VAL A 117 -32.37 8.39 -1.15
N TYR A 118 -31.36 7.87 -0.44
CA TYR A 118 -29.95 8.19 -0.72
C TYR A 118 -29.59 7.89 -2.18
N THR A 119 -29.86 6.66 -2.63
CA THR A 119 -29.53 6.23 -4.01
C THR A 119 -30.18 7.13 -5.06
N ALA A 120 -31.47 7.45 -4.89
CA ALA A 120 -32.22 8.28 -5.83
C ALA A 120 -31.65 9.70 -5.99
N ASN A 121 -31.10 10.29 -4.93
CA ASN A 121 -30.54 11.66 -4.93
C ASN A 121 -29.02 11.69 -5.21
N MET A 122 -28.38 10.51 -5.37
CA MET A 122 -26.93 10.37 -5.63
C MET A 122 -26.64 9.83 -7.03
N ILE A 123 -27.55 9.04 -7.61
CA ILE A 123 -27.33 8.38 -8.90
C ILE A 123 -27.16 9.38 -10.06
N VAL A 124 -27.90 10.49 -10.06
CA VAL A 124 -27.85 11.51 -11.13
C VAL A 124 -26.52 12.28 -11.16
N PRO A 125 -26.05 12.95 -10.08
CA PRO A 125 -24.77 13.65 -10.10
C PRO A 125 -23.59 12.70 -10.36
N VAL A 126 -23.64 11.46 -9.89
CA VAL A 126 -22.56 10.48 -10.11
C VAL A 126 -22.54 9.97 -11.56
N LEU A 127 -23.68 9.64 -12.16
CA LEU A 127 -23.76 9.26 -13.59
C LEU A 127 -23.26 10.39 -14.50
N VAL A 128 -23.74 11.62 -14.29
CA VAL A 128 -23.31 12.77 -15.13
C VAL A 128 -21.82 13.07 -14.92
N THR A 129 -21.31 12.92 -13.70
CA THR A 129 -19.86 13.01 -13.44
C THR A 129 -19.09 11.96 -14.24
N ALA A 130 -19.50 10.69 -14.23
CA ALA A 130 -18.83 9.63 -14.98
C ALA A 130 -18.88 9.86 -16.50
N ILE A 131 -20.02 10.32 -17.03
CA ILE A 131 -20.20 10.61 -18.46
C ILE A 131 -19.30 11.76 -18.92
N ILE A 132 -19.17 12.84 -18.15
CA ILE A 132 -18.33 13.99 -18.50
C ILE A 132 -16.84 13.73 -18.22
N LEU A 133 -16.54 12.94 -17.18
CA LEU A 133 -15.16 12.60 -16.84
C LEU A 133 -14.50 11.68 -17.90
N PHE A 134 -15.25 10.77 -18.52
CA PHE A 134 -14.67 9.86 -19.54
C PHE A 134 -13.92 10.58 -20.69
N PRO A 135 -14.54 11.51 -21.45
CA PRO A 135 -13.83 12.24 -22.50
C PRO A 135 -12.75 13.17 -21.95
N PHE A 136 -12.89 13.67 -20.72
CA PHE A 136 -11.87 14.50 -20.07
C PHE A 136 -10.61 13.69 -19.71
N LEU A 137 -10.78 12.44 -19.25
CA LEU A 137 -9.66 11.51 -19.06
C LEU A 137 -9.00 11.17 -20.39
N LEU A 138 -9.78 10.79 -21.40
CA LEU A 138 -9.27 10.28 -22.68
C LEU A 138 -8.61 11.37 -23.55
N TYR A 139 -9.21 12.55 -23.68
CA TYR A 139 -8.81 13.57 -24.64
C TYR A 139 -8.12 14.81 -24.03
N ILE A 140 -8.01 14.90 -22.69
CA ILE A 140 -7.39 16.06 -22.01
C ILE A 140 -6.30 15.62 -21.02
N ILE A 141 -6.59 14.70 -20.10
CA ILE A 141 -5.61 14.27 -19.09
C ILE A 141 -4.63 13.22 -19.63
N PHE A 142 -5.13 12.26 -20.42
CA PHE A 142 -4.34 11.15 -20.97
C PHE A 142 -4.37 11.11 -22.51
N ALA A 143 -4.34 12.29 -23.14
CA ALA A 143 -4.35 12.47 -24.60
C ALA A 143 -3.09 11.96 -25.32
N ASP A 144 -2.09 11.47 -24.59
CA ASP A 144 -0.84 10.92 -25.10
C ASP A 144 -1.04 9.46 -25.55
N GLU A 145 -0.79 9.20 -26.85
CA GLU A 145 -0.93 7.87 -27.45
C GLU A 145 -0.06 6.79 -26.80
N SER A 146 1.05 7.15 -26.13
CA SER A 146 1.90 6.21 -25.38
C SER A 146 1.24 5.69 -24.09
N LEU A 147 0.14 6.33 -23.66
CA LEU A 147 -0.67 5.92 -22.51
C LEU A 147 -1.92 5.14 -22.94
N ILE A 148 -2.61 5.59 -24.00
CA ILE A 148 -3.83 4.94 -24.53
C ILE A 148 -3.73 4.80 -26.07
N PRO A 149 -2.96 3.83 -26.58
CA PRO A 149 -2.74 3.68 -28.02
C PRO A 149 -4.02 3.29 -28.77
N PHE A 150 -4.08 3.58 -30.07
CA PHE A 150 -5.25 3.27 -30.91
C PHE A 150 -5.50 1.77 -31.09
N SER A 151 -4.47 0.94 -31.07
CA SER A 151 -4.51 -0.52 -31.04
C SER A 151 -3.50 -1.02 -30.02
N ILE A 152 -3.79 -2.11 -29.31
CA ILE A 152 -2.92 -2.66 -28.28
C ILE A 152 -2.31 -3.96 -28.79
N THR A 153 -0.98 -3.97 -28.93
CA THR A 153 -0.21 -5.16 -29.30
C THR A 153 0.19 -5.92 -28.03
N MET A 154 -0.08 -7.22 -27.99
CA MET A 154 0.46 -8.10 -26.95
C MET A 154 1.87 -8.54 -27.34
N HIS A 155 2.69 -8.89 -26.35
CA HIS A 155 3.81 -9.80 -26.59
C HIS A 155 3.27 -11.18 -27.03
N GLU A 156 4.10 -11.99 -27.70
CA GLU A 156 3.76 -13.38 -28.03
C GLU A 156 4.68 -14.35 -27.29
N LEU A 157 4.10 -15.36 -26.63
CA LEU A 157 4.86 -16.47 -26.05
C LEU A 157 5.33 -17.44 -27.15
N SER A 158 6.48 -18.07 -26.91
CA SER A 158 6.92 -19.21 -27.73
C SER A 158 5.98 -20.42 -27.57
N GLU A 159 5.96 -21.29 -28.58
CA GLU A 159 5.16 -22.52 -28.60
C GLU A 159 5.58 -23.55 -27.53
N ALA A 160 6.74 -23.39 -26.88
CA ALA A 160 7.13 -24.17 -25.72
C ALA A 160 6.43 -23.65 -24.45
N GLN A 161 6.46 -22.34 -24.23
CA GLN A 161 5.87 -21.68 -23.05
C GLN A 161 4.34 -21.83 -23.02
N LYS A 162 3.68 -21.71 -24.18
CA LYS A 162 2.23 -21.95 -24.33
C LYS A 162 1.76 -23.36 -23.93
N LYS A 163 2.68 -24.35 -23.88
CA LYS A 163 2.39 -25.76 -23.54
C LYS A 163 2.67 -26.11 -22.08
N LYS A 164 3.29 -25.20 -21.32
CA LYS A 164 3.54 -25.37 -19.88
C LYS A 164 2.21 -25.37 -19.13
N ALA A 165 2.03 -26.25 -18.14
CA ALA A 165 0.83 -26.24 -17.32
C ALA A 165 0.82 -24.98 -16.41
N PRO A 166 -0.31 -24.26 -16.28
CA PRO A 166 -0.38 -23.10 -15.41
C PRO A 166 -0.32 -23.53 -13.94
N VAL A 167 0.68 -23.04 -13.21
CA VAL A 167 0.93 -23.37 -11.81
C VAL A 167 0.11 -22.47 -10.88
N ASN A 168 -0.47 -23.04 -9.81
CA ASN A 168 -1.26 -22.29 -8.84
C ASN A 168 -0.36 -21.29 -8.05
N PRO A 169 -0.57 -19.97 -8.21
CA PRO A 169 0.27 -18.93 -7.62
C PRO A 169 0.06 -18.72 -6.10
N ASN A 170 -0.88 -19.44 -5.50
CA ASN A 170 -1.17 -19.35 -4.06
C ASN A 170 -0.41 -20.42 -3.23
N ILE A 171 0.23 -21.37 -3.91
CA ILE A 171 1.04 -22.43 -3.27
C ILE A 171 2.47 -21.89 -3.08
N PRO A 172 3.07 -21.97 -1.88
CA PRO A 172 4.43 -21.48 -1.66
C PRO A 172 5.46 -22.29 -2.45
N HIS A 173 6.46 -21.60 -3.02
CA HIS A 173 7.58 -22.18 -3.79
C HIS A 173 7.18 -22.93 -5.07
N ALA A 174 5.94 -22.83 -5.53
CA ALA A 174 5.39 -23.70 -6.58
C ALA A 174 6.11 -23.64 -7.94
N ARG A 175 6.98 -22.65 -8.20
CA ARG A 175 7.82 -22.55 -9.41
C ARG A 175 9.32 -22.75 -9.15
N GLY A 176 9.71 -23.07 -7.92
CA GLY A 176 11.11 -23.30 -7.54
C GLY A 176 12.00 -22.07 -7.81
N THR A 177 13.13 -22.29 -8.48
CA THR A 177 14.11 -21.26 -8.85
C THR A 177 13.52 -20.04 -9.57
N THR A 178 12.42 -20.25 -10.32
CA THR A 178 11.73 -19.20 -11.06
C THR A 178 11.31 -18.03 -10.15
N GLU A 179 10.93 -18.29 -8.90
CA GLU A 179 10.53 -17.24 -7.95
C GLU A 179 11.71 -16.35 -7.54
N GLU A 180 12.89 -16.93 -7.23
CA GLU A 180 14.10 -16.15 -6.96
C GLU A 180 14.60 -15.37 -8.20
N GLN A 181 14.23 -15.80 -9.41
CA GLN A 181 14.54 -15.08 -10.66
C GLN A 181 13.48 -14.02 -11.00
N GLU A 182 12.20 -14.23 -10.68
CA GLU A 182 11.13 -13.23 -10.83
C GLU A 182 11.34 -12.02 -9.89
N GLU A 183 11.96 -12.21 -8.72
CA GLU A 183 12.34 -11.11 -7.82
C GLU A 183 13.56 -10.30 -8.32
N ALA A 184 14.35 -10.82 -9.26
CA ALA A 184 15.46 -10.10 -9.86
C ALA A 184 14.98 -9.05 -10.89
N ASP A 185 15.41 -7.80 -10.74
CA ASP A 185 15.02 -6.69 -11.64
C ASP A 185 15.79 -6.69 -12.98
N ASP A 186 16.16 -7.87 -13.48
CA ASP A 186 16.85 -8.05 -14.77
C ASP A 186 15.85 -8.21 -15.95
N LYS A 187 16.28 -8.84 -17.04
CA LYS A 187 15.45 -9.11 -18.23
C LYS A 187 14.77 -10.47 -18.20
N GLU A 188 15.35 -11.47 -17.52
CA GLU A 188 14.83 -12.83 -17.45
C GLU A 188 13.68 -12.90 -16.43
N GLY A 189 13.85 -12.32 -15.24
CA GLY A 189 12.76 -12.15 -14.25
C GLY A 189 11.55 -11.42 -14.84
N LYS A 190 11.79 -10.42 -15.70
CA LYS A 190 10.74 -9.71 -16.45
C LYS A 190 10.04 -10.55 -17.53
N GLN A 191 10.70 -11.57 -18.09
CA GLN A 191 10.09 -12.52 -19.04
C GLN A 191 9.34 -13.64 -18.33
N LEU A 192 9.88 -14.20 -17.24
CA LEU A 192 9.24 -15.25 -16.44
C LEU A 192 7.90 -14.77 -15.85
N SER A 193 7.91 -13.57 -15.28
CA SER A 193 6.69 -12.90 -14.81
C SER A 193 5.75 -12.44 -15.94
N LEU A 194 6.19 -12.39 -17.20
CA LEU A 194 5.32 -12.18 -18.37
C LEU A 194 4.63 -13.50 -18.78
N GLU A 195 5.37 -14.60 -18.72
CA GLU A 195 4.90 -15.96 -19.00
C GLU A 195 3.75 -16.38 -18.06
N GLU A 196 3.84 -16.05 -16.76
CA GLU A 196 2.71 -16.22 -15.82
C GLU A 196 1.44 -15.54 -16.34
N ILE A 197 1.54 -14.25 -16.70
CA ILE A 197 0.35 -13.44 -17.00
C ILE A 197 -0.33 -13.92 -18.29
N MET A 198 0.47 -14.42 -19.22
CA MET A 198 0.01 -14.96 -20.49
C MET A 198 -0.44 -16.43 -20.43
N ASN A 199 -0.16 -17.13 -19.32
CA ASN A 199 -0.67 -18.48 -19.03
C ASN A 199 -1.37 -18.52 -17.65
N PRO A 200 -2.50 -17.78 -17.49
CA PRO A 200 -3.11 -17.56 -16.18
C PRO A 200 -3.74 -18.83 -15.60
N PHE A 201 -3.33 -19.19 -14.38
CA PHE A 201 -4.01 -20.20 -13.57
C PHE A 201 -5.50 -19.83 -13.32
N LEU A 202 -6.36 -20.84 -13.31
CA LEU A 202 -7.79 -20.69 -13.06
C LEU A 202 -8.35 -21.97 -12.41
N ASP A 203 -8.71 -21.90 -11.13
CA ASP A 203 -9.63 -22.88 -10.55
C ASP A 203 -11.06 -22.58 -11.03
N LYS A 204 -11.50 -23.33 -12.04
CA LYS A 204 -12.85 -23.24 -12.60
C LYS A 204 -13.95 -23.54 -11.58
N LYS A 205 -13.68 -24.34 -10.53
CA LYS A 205 -14.68 -24.72 -9.51
C LYS A 205 -14.89 -23.58 -8.53
N GLY A 206 -13.84 -23.13 -7.84
CA GLY A 206 -13.86 -21.99 -6.93
C GLY A 206 -14.29 -20.68 -7.61
N ALA A 207 -13.81 -20.41 -8.84
CA ALA A 207 -14.23 -19.24 -9.61
C ALA A 207 -15.75 -19.21 -9.88
N SER A 208 -16.33 -20.37 -10.26
CA SER A 208 -17.76 -20.47 -10.55
C SER A 208 -18.60 -20.40 -9.27
N PHE A 209 -18.16 -21.07 -8.19
CA PHE A 209 -18.84 -21.05 -6.90
C PHE A 209 -18.81 -19.66 -6.26
N GLY A 210 -17.64 -19.03 -6.18
CA GLY A 210 -17.48 -17.67 -5.67
C GLY A 210 -18.24 -16.63 -6.49
N GLY A 211 -18.21 -16.73 -7.82
CA GLY A 211 -19.00 -15.87 -8.71
C GLY A 211 -20.51 -15.98 -8.47
N PHE A 212 -21.03 -17.19 -8.25
CA PHE A 212 -22.43 -17.41 -7.89
C PHE A 212 -22.77 -16.84 -6.50
N ILE A 213 -21.94 -17.11 -5.48
CA ILE A 213 -22.13 -16.58 -4.12
C ILE A 213 -22.12 -15.05 -4.11
N MET A 214 -21.18 -14.41 -4.82
CA MET A 214 -21.13 -12.95 -4.96
C MET A 214 -22.39 -12.40 -5.65
N ALA A 215 -22.81 -12.98 -6.78
CA ALA A 215 -24.01 -12.55 -7.49
C ALA A 215 -25.28 -12.68 -6.63
N ALA A 216 -25.47 -13.84 -5.98
CA ALA A 216 -26.61 -14.08 -5.08
C ALA A 216 -26.60 -13.12 -3.87
N THR A 217 -25.42 -12.83 -3.31
CA THR A 217 -25.25 -11.85 -2.22
C THR A 217 -25.69 -10.46 -2.66
N LEU A 218 -25.16 -9.96 -3.79
CA LEU A 218 -25.46 -8.61 -4.31
C LEU A 218 -26.95 -8.46 -4.67
N ILE A 219 -27.54 -9.46 -5.34
CA ILE A 219 -28.97 -9.47 -5.67
C ILE A 219 -29.83 -9.46 -4.39
N THR A 220 -29.46 -10.25 -3.39
CA THR A 220 -30.20 -10.30 -2.10
C THR A 220 -30.08 -8.98 -1.33
N LEU A 221 -28.91 -8.34 -1.34
CA LEU A 221 -28.71 -7.01 -0.76
C LEU A 221 -29.58 -5.94 -1.44
N LEU A 222 -29.63 -5.93 -2.77
CA LEU A 222 -30.50 -5.02 -3.53
C LEU A 222 -31.98 -5.29 -3.25
N ALA A 223 -32.40 -6.55 -3.20
CA ALA A 223 -33.79 -6.94 -2.95
C ALA A 223 -34.27 -6.61 -1.53
N ILE A 224 -33.46 -6.87 -0.50
CA ILE A 224 -33.80 -6.52 0.90
C ILE A 224 -33.85 -5.01 1.07
N ASN A 225 -32.89 -4.27 0.50
CA ASN A 225 -32.91 -2.79 0.45
C ASN A 225 -34.20 -2.26 -0.20
N ALA A 226 -34.55 -2.77 -1.39
CA ALA A 226 -35.78 -2.39 -2.09
C ALA A 226 -37.07 -2.77 -1.33
N SER A 227 -37.04 -3.81 -0.49
CA SER A 227 -38.19 -4.24 0.33
C SER A 227 -38.55 -3.29 1.48
N GLY A 228 -37.72 -2.28 1.76
CA GLY A 228 -37.95 -1.29 2.81
C GLY A 228 -37.80 -1.80 4.25
N LYS A 229 -37.38 -3.06 4.45
CA LYS A 229 -37.10 -3.63 5.78
C LYS A 229 -35.67 -3.31 6.23
N GLU A 230 -35.54 -2.67 7.39
CA GLU A 230 -34.26 -2.25 7.96
C GLU A 230 -33.49 -3.42 8.62
N HIS A 231 -33.17 -4.46 7.84
CA HIS A 231 -32.28 -5.53 8.27
C HIS A 231 -30.80 -5.10 8.14
N PRO A 232 -29.94 -5.38 9.14
CA PRO A 232 -28.52 -5.03 9.04
C PRO A 232 -27.84 -5.75 7.86
N VAL A 233 -27.20 -4.98 6.99
CA VAL A 233 -26.59 -5.44 5.72
C VAL A 233 -25.71 -6.69 5.84
N PHE A 234 -25.05 -6.86 7.00
CA PHE A 234 -24.19 -8.02 7.27
C PHE A 234 -24.95 -9.35 7.43
N TRP A 235 -26.28 -9.35 7.63
CA TRP A 235 -27.10 -10.57 7.70
C TRP A 235 -27.09 -11.38 6.40
N VAL A 236 -26.80 -10.73 5.26
CA VAL A 236 -26.66 -11.41 3.96
C VAL A 236 -25.20 -11.81 3.71
N THR A 237 -24.26 -10.89 3.93
CA THR A 237 -22.85 -11.12 3.58
C THR A 237 -22.14 -12.09 4.53
N LEU A 238 -22.52 -12.15 5.81
CA LEU A 238 -21.88 -13.04 6.79
C LEU A 238 -22.17 -14.52 6.51
N PRO A 239 -23.42 -14.97 6.27
CA PRO A 239 -23.68 -16.34 5.84
C PRO A 239 -23.01 -16.67 4.50
N ALA A 240 -23.04 -15.75 3.52
CA ALA A 240 -22.42 -15.95 2.22
C ALA A 240 -20.89 -16.15 2.31
N ALA A 241 -20.22 -15.30 3.09
CA ALA A 241 -18.77 -15.41 3.33
C ALA A 241 -18.42 -16.65 4.15
N PHE A 242 -19.27 -17.05 5.11
CA PHE A 242 -19.09 -18.29 5.87
C PHE A 242 -19.22 -19.54 4.98
N VAL A 243 -20.23 -19.59 4.11
CA VAL A 243 -20.39 -20.66 3.11
C VAL A 243 -19.18 -20.74 2.18
N MET A 244 -18.65 -19.59 1.75
CA MET A 244 -17.44 -19.54 0.92
C MET A 244 -16.18 -19.98 1.68
N PHE A 245 -16.00 -19.54 2.93
CA PHE A 245 -14.91 -19.99 3.81
C PHE A 245 -14.95 -21.50 4.06
N CYS A 246 -16.13 -22.08 4.28
CA CYS A 246 -16.30 -23.53 4.38
C CYS A 246 -15.97 -24.25 3.08
N TRP A 247 -16.34 -23.70 1.91
CA TRP A 247 -15.95 -24.23 0.62
C TRP A 247 -14.44 -24.21 0.42
N ASP A 248 -13.78 -23.09 0.68
CA ASP A 248 -12.34 -22.93 0.48
C ASP A 248 -11.51 -23.82 1.42
N LEU A 249 -11.97 -24.02 2.66
CA LEU A 249 -11.40 -25.00 3.59
C LEU A 249 -11.57 -26.44 3.09
N VAL A 250 -12.78 -26.85 2.68
CA VAL A 250 -13.04 -28.22 2.19
C VAL A 250 -12.27 -28.48 0.90
N PHE A 251 -12.22 -27.51 0.00
CA PHE A 251 -11.48 -27.61 -1.26
C PHE A 251 -9.97 -27.76 -1.02
N GLY A 252 -9.38 -26.94 -0.14
CA GLY A 252 -7.99 -27.09 0.29
C GLY A 252 -7.73 -28.45 0.95
N TRP A 253 -8.59 -28.87 1.88
CA TRP A 253 -8.46 -30.16 2.57
C TRP A 253 -8.47 -31.35 1.61
N LEU A 254 -9.29 -31.32 0.56
CA LEU A 254 -9.37 -32.39 -0.43
C LEU A 254 -8.09 -32.49 -1.29
N HIS A 255 -7.56 -31.37 -1.78
CA HIS A 255 -6.40 -31.34 -2.67
C HIS A 255 -5.05 -31.21 -1.92
N ARG A 256 -5.06 -31.22 -0.58
CA ARG A 256 -3.90 -30.97 0.30
C ARG A 256 -2.63 -31.80 0.02
N HIS A 257 -2.77 -32.96 -0.63
CA HIS A 257 -1.63 -33.80 -0.98
C HIS A 257 -0.93 -33.28 -2.24
N GLU A 258 -1.70 -32.93 -3.28
CA GLU A 258 -1.20 -32.31 -4.51
C GLU A 258 -0.52 -30.97 -4.20
N THR A 259 -1.13 -30.13 -3.35
CA THR A 259 -0.58 -28.81 -3.00
C THR A 259 0.72 -28.91 -2.20
N ARG A 260 0.82 -29.89 -1.29
CA ARG A 260 2.06 -30.18 -0.54
C ARG A 260 3.14 -30.77 -1.42
N GLU A 261 2.80 -31.64 -2.37
CA GLU A 261 3.78 -32.19 -3.32
C GLU A 261 4.39 -31.09 -4.19
N ILE A 262 3.57 -30.18 -4.71
CA ILE A 262 4.02 -29.01 -5.48
C ILE A 262 4.95 -28.12 -4.64
N ALA A 263 4.56 -27.76 -3.40
CA ALA A 263 5.40 -26.95 -2.50
C ALA A 263 6.71 -27.66 -2.08
N ALA A 264 6.66 -28.97 -1.83
CA ALA A 264 7.82 -29.76 -1.44
C ALA A 264 8.81 -29.96 -2.59
N LYS A 265 8.31 -30.14 -3.83
CA LYS A 265 9.18 -30.12 -5.02
C LYS A 265 9.79 -28.73 -5.20
N GLY A 266 8.98 -27.68 -5.14
CA GLY A 266 9.42 -26.30 -5.26
C GLY A 266 10.57 -25.91 -4.33
N ARG A 267 10.51 -26.35 -3.06
CA ARG A 267 11.63 -26.19 -2.12
C ARG A 267 12.90 -26.90 -2.57
N ARG A 268 12.82 -28.15 -3.02
CA ARG A 268 14.00 -28.90 -3.52
C ARG A 268 14.62 -28.19 -4.72
N ASP A 269 13.80 -27.77 -5.69
CA ASP A 269 14.27 -27.03 -6.87
C ASP A 269 15.05 -25.74 -6.45
N ILE A 270 14.67 -25.07 -5.35
CA ILE A 270 15.41 -23.93 -4.76
C ILE A 270 16.66 -24.36 -3.98
N GLU A 271 16.57 -25.41 -3.16
CA GLU A 271 17.68 -25.93 -2.34
C GLU A 271 18.83 -26.46 -3.22
N ASP A 272 18.50 -27.21 -4.28
CA ASP A 272 19.45 -27.74 -5.26
C ASP A 272 20.17 -26.60 -5.99
N ALA A 273 19.43 -25.62 -6.54
CA ALA A 273 20.02 -24.48 -7.23
C ALA A 273 20.77 -23.52 -6.31
N ARG A 274 20.37 -23.40 -5.04
CA ARG A 274 21.14 -22.65 -4.03
C ARG A 274 22.45 -23.36 -3.70
N THR A 275 22.44 -24.70 -3.66
CA THR A 275 23.64 -25.51 -3.51
C THR A 275 24.56 -25.37 -4.72
N GLU A 276 24.03 -25.43 -5.94
CA GLU A 276 24.76 -25.20 -7.20
C GLU A 276 25.40 -23.80 -7.24
N ARG A 277 24.67 -22.76 -6.82
CA ARG A 277 25.22 -21.39 -6.71
C ARG A 277 26.33 -21.28 -5.66
N VAL A 278 26.35 -22.14 -4.63
CA VAL A 278 27.41 -22.17 -3.61
C VAL A 278 28.61 -22.97 -4.09
N THR A 279 28.43 -24.12 -4.76
CA THR A 279 29.54 -24.86 -5.39
C THR A 279 30.19 -24.01 -6.47
N ARG A 280 29.41 -23.44 -7.41
CA ARG A 280 29.97 -22.61 -8.49
C ARG A 280 30.79 -21.41 -7.96
N LYS A 281 30.38 -20.79 -6.85
CA LYS A 281 31.15 -19.72 -6.18
C LYS A 281 32.43 -20.24 -5.51
N ARG A 282 32.40 -21.45 -4.94
CA ARG A 282 33.59 -22.12 -4.40
C ARG A 282 34.58 -22.45 -5.52
N ASP A 283 34.08 -22.97 -6.63
CA ASP A 283 34.87 -23.33 -7.81
C ASP A 283 35.47 -22.07 -8.47
N GLU A 284 34.68 -21.00 -8.60
CA GLU A 284 35.14 -19.66 -9.03
C GLU A 284 36.26 -19.12 -8.11
N GLN A 285 36.12 -19.27 -6.79
CA GLN A 285 37.14 -18.84 -5.81
C GLN A 285 38.41 -19.69 -5.87
N GLN A 286 38.29 -21.01 -6.03
CA GLN A 286 39.44 -21.91 -6.17
C GLN A 286 40.20 -21.64 -7.47
N ALA A 287 39.48 -21.46 -8.59
CA ALA A 287 40.08 -21.08 -9.87
C ALA A 287 40.68 -19.65 -9.88
N LEU A 288 40.26 -18.77 -8.96
CA LEU A 288 40.92 -17.48 -8.73
C LEU A 288 42.21 -17.64 -7.92
N ALA A 289 42.20 -18.45 -6.87
CA ALA A 289 43.37 -18.72 -6.02
C ALA A 289 44.48 -19.45 -6.80
N GLU A 290 44.11 -20.43 -7.63
CA GLU A 290 45.04 -21.19 -8.46
C GLU A 290 45.75 -20.29 -9.50
N LYS A 291 45.05 -19.27 -10.03
CA LYS A 291 45.65 -18.27 -10.94
C LYS A 291 46.60 -17.28 -10.27
N VAL A 292 46.66 -17.23 -8.93
CA VAL A 292 47.59 -16.37 -8.18
C VAL A 292 48.92 -17.08 -7.89
N HIS A 293 49.02 -18.40 -8.06
CA HIS A 293 50.25 -19.18 -7.83
C HIS A 293 50.83 -19.85 -9.09
N PRO A 294 51.51 -19.08 -9.96
CA PRO A 294 52.51 -19.68 -10.86
C PRO A 294 53.87 -18.94 -10.93
N GLU A 295 54.23 -18.04 -9.99
CA GLU A 295 55.46 -17.23 -10.14
C GLU A 295 56.31 -17.02 -8.87
N THR A 296 56.66 -18.09 -8.13
CA THR A 296 57.91 -18.10 -7.34
C THR A 296 58.41 -19.52 -7.03
N LEU A 297 59.34 -20.04 -7.84
CA LEU A 297 60.19 -21.17 -7.44
C LEU A 297 61.58 -21.03 -8.09
N GLY A 298 62.51 -20.38 -7.39
CA GLY A 298 63.87 -20.11 -7.85
C GLY A 298 64.82 -19.96 -6.65
N LEU A 299 66.04 -20.48 -6.77
CA LEU A 299 66.97 -20.68 -5.66
C LEU A 299 67.96 -19.52 -5.49
N HIS A 300 68.21 -19.13 -4.24
CA HIS A 300 69.52 -19.02 -3.53
C HIS A 300 69.28 -18.17 -2.27
N GLN A 301 69.46 -18.65 -1.02
CA GLN A 301 70.58 -19.34 -0.35
C GLN A 301 71.56 -18.36 0.34
N SER A 302 71.39 -18.25 1.67
CA SER A 302 72.37 -17.91 2.72
C SER A 302 73.33 -16.72 2.57
N GLU A 303 73.23 -15.77 3.52
CA GLU A 303 74.30 -15.55 4.51
C GLU A 303 73.74 -14.89 5.80
N THR A 304 74.59 -14.66 6.81
CA THR A 304 74.18 -14.70 8.24
C THR A 304 74.82 -13.59 9.10
N TYR A 305 74.21 -13.31 10.27
CA TYR A 305 74.62 -12.36 11.34
C TYR A 305 74.41 -10.85 11.03
N ASP A 306 74.27 -9.94 12.00
CA ASP A 306 73.68 -9.94 13.37
C ASP A 306 73.69 -8.47 13.89
N GLY A 307 72.98 -8.16 14.98
CA GLY A 307 73.39 -7.09 15.91
C GLY A 307 72.80 -5.68 15.76
N SER A 308 71.95 -5.33 16.74
CA SER A 308 71.89 -4.02 17.45
C SER A 308 71.75 -2.68 16.70
N ASP A 309 70.53 -2.14 16.74
CA ASP A 309 70.10 -0.97 17.55
C ASP A 309 70.68 0.47 17.41
N LEU A 310 69.76 1.42 17.65
CA LEU A 310 69.91 2.77 18.26
C LEU A 310 70.66 3.95 17.55
N HIS A 311 69.84 4.85 16.98
CA HIS A 311 69.82 6.31 17.24
C HIS A 311 71.14 7.16 17.27
N ARG A 312 71.36 8.06 16.26
CA ARG A 312 71.13 9.54 16.36
C ARG A 312 71.65 10.44 15.20
N ARG A 313 70.76 11.34 14.73
CA ARG A 313 70.90 12.83 14.65
C ARG A 313 72.11 13.50 13.94
N ASN A 314 71.81 14.10 12.76
CA ASN A 314 72.40 15.30 12.14
C ASN A 314 73.93 15.28 11.85
N GLU A 315 74.57 16.15 11.03
CA GLU A 315 74.31 17.50 10.51
C GLU A 315 74.98 17.75 9.12
N ARG A 316 74.44 18.68 8.30
CA ARG A 316 75.17 19.64 7.40
C ARG A 316 76.05 19.04 6.24
N ARG A 317 76.42 19.74 5.14
CA ARG A 317 76.18 21.10 4.56
C ARG A 317 76.50 21.04 3.04
N ASP A 318 75.70 21.65 2.15
CA ASP A 318 75.91 22.90 1.37
C ASP A 318 76.67 22.72 0.03
N ASP A 319 76.25 23.45 -1.03
CA ASP A 319 77.02 24.04 -2.15
C ASP A 319 76.14 24.35 -3.42
N ASP A 320 75.34 25.43 -3.37
CA ASP A 320 75.48 26.67 -4.18
C ASP A 320 76.23 26.62 -5.55
N VAL A 321 75.85 27.25 -6.68
CA VAL A 321 74.72 28.09 -7.22
C VAL A 321 74.84 28.10 -8.79
N PRO A 322 74.35 29.05 -9.66
CA PRO A 322 73.11 29.87 -9.74
C PRO A 322 72.44 29.97 -11.17
N LEU A 323 71.38 30.80 -11.24
CA LEU A 323 71.01 31.79 -12.30
C LEU A 323 69.84 31.54 -13.29
N GLU A 324 69.17 32.68 -13.60
CA GLU A 324 68.05 32.98 -14.53
C GLU A 324 66.69 32.26 -14.31
N GLY A 325 65.51 32.89 -14.51
CA GLY A 325 65.22 34.31 -14.75
C GLY A 325 63.74 34.60 -15.11
N THR A 326 63.29 35.85 -14.91
CA THR A 326 61.98 36.43 -15.37
C THR A 326 60.73 36.17 -14.47
N LYS A 327 59.67 36.97 -14.66
CA LYS A 327 58.55 37.24 -13.72
C LYS A 327 57.15 37.10 -14.38
N SER A 328 56.11 37.22 -13.53
CA SER A 328 54.76 37.80 -13.81
C SER A 328 53.81 37.05 -14.76
N ASP A 329 52.47 37.07 -14.57
CA ASP A 329 51.61 37.50 -13.44
C ASP A 329 50.17 36.96 -13.65
N ILE A 330 49.34 36.93 -12.60
CA ILE A 330 47.94 37.45 -12.53
C ILE A 330 47.21 36.96 -11.25
N ALA A 331 46.37 37.83 -10.65
CA ALA A 331 45.58 37.63 -9.42
C ALA A 331 44.10 37.23 -9.72
N CYS A 332 43.12 37.04 -8.82
CA CYS A 332 42.74 37.60 -7.50
C CYS A 332 42.13 36.49 -6.60
N LYS A 333 42.00 36.55 -5.26
CA LYS A 333 41.71 37.57 -4.20
C LYS A 333 40.21 37.83 -3.88
N ASN A 334 39.91 37.76 -2.57
CA ASN A 334 38.61 37.88 -1.84
C ASN A 334 38.26 39.40 -1.58
N PRO A 335 37.30 39.88 -0.71
CA PRO A 335 36.53 39.24 0.39
C PRO A 335 35.07 39.75 0.67
N TYR A 336 34.55 39.45 1.89
CA TYR A 336 33.29 39.92 2.53
C TYR A 336 33.28 41.44 2.89
N PRO A 337 32.17 41.98 3.44
CA PRO A 337 32.11 42.15 4.92
C PRO A 337 30.72 41.99 5.60
N GLU A 338 30.71 41.95 6.93
CA GLU A 338 29.54 42.08 7.83
C GLU A 338 29.24 43.57 8.20
N CYS A 339 28.10 43.83 8.84
CA CYS A 339 27.90 45.02 9.69
C CYS A 339 26.83 44.77 10.79
N GLY A 340 26.99 45.38 11.96
CA GLY A 340 26.04 45.33 13.08
C GLY A 340 26.30 46.44 14.12
N ILE A 341 25.29 46.82 14.90
CA ILE A 341 25.34 47.89 15.92
C ILE A 341 24.60 47.46 17.21
N GLN A 342 25.02 48.01 18.36
CA GLN A 342 24.59 47.73 19.74
C GLN A 342 23.26 48.46 20.10
N SER A 343 22.63 48.40 21.29
CA SER A 343 23.09 48.08 22.67
C SER A 343 21.95 47.77 23.67
N SER A 344 22.29 47.12 24.80
CA SER A 344 21.74 47.16 26.19
C SER A 344 20.37 47.81 26.53
N ASN A 345 19.51 47.37 27.46
CA ASN A 345 19.49 46.42 28.61
C ASN A 345 18.09 45.73 28.68
N SER A 346 17.68 44.79 29.56
CA SER A 346 18.00 44.49 30.98
C SER A 346 17.69 43.02 31.38
N VAL A 347 17.59 42.71 32.69
CA VAL A 347 17.65 41.36 33.30
C VAL A 347 16.32 40.90 33.92
N VAL A 348 15.96 39.60 33.82
CA VAL A 348 15.47 38.74 34.94
C VAL A 348 15.26 37.25 34.55
N ILE A 349 15.60 36.39 35.52
CA ILE A 349 15.43 34.92 35.72
C ILE A 349 13.97 34.46 35.38
N ASP A 350 13.61 33.22 34.98
CA ASP A 350 14.17 31.87 35.24
C ASP A 350 13.74 30.79 34.21
N LYS A 351 14.51 29.69 34.13
CA LYS A 351 14.05 28.31 33.89
C LYS A 351 15.20 27.29 34.05
N GLY A 352 15.03 26.34 34.98
CA GLY A 352 16.06 25.36 35.36
C GLY A 352 16.41 24.27 34.32
N LYS A 353 17.58 23.64 34.51
CA LYS A 353 18.07 22.47 33.76
C LYS A 353 18.15 21.23 34.66
N PHE A 354 17.97 20.05 34.07
CA PHE A 354 18.35 18.77 34.68
C PHE A 354 19.89 18.68 34.81
N PRO A 355 20.44 18.21 35.94
CA PRO A 355 21.85 17.85 36.07
C PRO A 355 22.11 16.38 35.72
N GLU A 356 23.24 16.14 35.04
CA GLU A 356 23.82 14.83 34.78
C GLU A 356 24.79 14.43 35.91
N LEU A 357 24.93 13.13 36.22
CA LEU A 357 25.69 12.67 37.39
C LEU A 357 26.55 11.42 37.13
N GLN A 358 27.86 11.58 37.34
CA GLN A 358 28.82 10.50 37.60
C GLN A 358 29.57 10.79 38.95
N PRO A 359 30.60 10.02 39.40
CA PRO A 359 30.34 8.80 40.15
C PRO A 359 31.23 8.62 41.41
N ARG A 360 30.71 8.05 42.52
CA ARG A 360 31.50 7.12 43.38
C ARG A 360 30.73 6.37 44.49
N ARG A 361 30.80 5.04 44.39
CA ARG A 361 31.16 4.04 45.42
C ARG A 361 31.34 4.53 46.88
N VAL A 362 30.62 3.89 47.82
CA VAL A 362 30.91 3.83 49.27
C VAL A 362 31.18 2.35 49.67
N VAL A 363 31.80 2.08 50.84
CA VAL A 363 32.54 0.84 51.15
C VAL A 363 32.35 0.37 52.61
N ALA A 364 32.46 -0.95 52.86
CA ALA A 364 32.68 -1.63 54.17
C ALA A 364 31.46 -1.68 55.15
N THR A 365 31.28 -2.63 56.10
CA THR A 365 32.00 -3.87 56.60
C THR A 365 31.02 -4.70 57.50
N ASN A 366 31.22 -5.93 58.03
CA ASN A 366 32.15 -7.09 57.92
C ASN A 366 31.49 -8.33 58.60
N SER A 367 31.54 -9.55 58.03
CA SER A 367 31.32 -10.79 58.83
C SER A 367 32.01 -12.07 58.28
N LYS A 368 33.33 -12.16 58.51
CA LYS A 368 34.14 -13.36 58.90
C LYS A 368 33.89 -14.77 58.30
N ASN A 369 35.01 -15.37 57.86
CA ASN A 369 35.34 -16.82 57.74
C ASN A 369 34.71 -17.59 56.54
N ARG A 370 35.36 -18.60 55.93
CA ARG A 370 36.55 -19.40 56.33
C ARG A 370 37.37 -19.88 55.09
N ALA A 371 38.65 -20.20 55.29
CA ALA A 371 39.59 -20.94 54.42
C ALA A 371 40.26 -20.23 53.21
N ARG A 372 41.58 -20.48 53.08
CA ARG A 372 42.48 -20.19 51.93
C ARG A 372 42.28 -21.28 50.85
N ALA A 373 42.40 -21.05 49.53
CA ALA A 373 43.55 -20.52 48.74
C ALA A 373 44.79 -21.46 48.79
N THR A 374 45.45 -21.74 47.66
CA THR A 374 46.53 -20.89 47.12
C THR A 374 46.55 -20.71 45.59
N SER A 375 46.95 -19.51 45.15
CA SER A 375 47.50 -19.14 43.82
C SER A 375 49.00 -19.54 43.75
N PRO A 376 49.92 -19.00 42.88
CA PRO A 376 49.87 -17.98 41.80
C PRO A 376 50.34 -18.58 40.44
N GLY A 377 50.73 -17.85 39.37
CA GLY A 377 50.93 -16.41 39.11
C GLY A 377 51.18 -16.16 37.59
N ALA A 378 51.39 -14.91 37.18
CA ALA A 378 51.51 -14.51 35.76
C ALA A 378 52.96 -14.27 35.30
N LEU A 379 53.23 -14.42 33.98
CA LEU A 379 54.45 -13.97 33.30
C LEU A 379 54.26 -13.83 31.76
N ASP A 380 55.29 -13.29 31.11
CA ASP A 380 55.35 -12.61 29.79
C ASP A 380 54.82 -13.24 28.48
N SER A 381 54.26 -12.34 27.65
CA SER A 381 54.65 -11.98 26.26
C SER A 381 55.35 -12.99 25.31
N ARG A 382 54.70 -13.34 24.17
CA ARG A 382 55.09 -12.92 22.78
C ARG A 382 54.32 -13.61 21.63
N GLN A 383 54.22 -12.85 20.53
CA GLN A 383 54.19 -13.20 19.08
C GLN A 383 53.34 -14.35 18.49
N THR A 384 52.64 -13.97 17.40
CA THR A 384 52.30 -14.73 16.16
C THR A 384 53.23 -15.92 15.84
N THR A 385 52.74 -17.07 15.35
CA THR A 385 52.41 -17.29 13.92
C THR A 385 51.77 -18.70 13.70
N GLU A 386 51.09 -18.87 12.57
CA GLU A 386 50.56 -20.07 11.88
C GLU A 386 50.86 -21.50 12.40
N THR A 387 49.86 -22.39 12.30
CA THR A 387 49.92 -23.58 11.40
C THR A 387 48.49 -24.07 11.10
N MET A 388 48.30 -24.66 9.93
CA MET A 388 47.02 -25.22 9.44
C MET A 388 46.56 -26.46 10.23
N ILE A 389 45.25 -26.66 10.36
CA ILE A 389 44.65 -28.00 10.22
C ILE A 389 43.55 -27.90 9.16
N LEU A 390 43.65 -28.75 8.15
CA LEU A 390 42.68 -28.88 7.08
C LEU A 390 41.55 -29.84 7.47
N ASP A 391 40.35 -29.49 7.03
CA ASP A 391 39.29 -30.38 6.55
C ASP A 391 38.94 -31.64 7.37
N GLU A 392 37.94 -31.52 8.24
CA GLU A 392 36.93 -32.58 8.35
C GLU A 392 35.52 -32.02 8.60
N LYS A 393 34.85 -31.60 7.52
CA LYS A 393 33.37 -31.55 7.49
C LYS A 393 32.79 -32.70 6.66
N ARG A 394 33.08 -33.93 7.10
CA ARG A 394 32.29 -35.11 6.69
C ARG A 394 30.82 -34.90 7.06
N GLY A 395 29.93 -35.36 6.19
CA GLY A 395 28.49 -35.21 6.39
C GLY A 395 27.98 -36.00 7.59
N PHE A 396 27.35 -35.30 8.53
CA PHE A 396 26.39 -35.88 9.47
C PHE A 396 24.98 -35.51 8.99
N PRO A 397 23.99 -36.42 9.09
CA PRO A 397 22.60 -36.04 8.84
C PRO A 397 22.19 -35.00 9.90
N ASP A 398 21.64 -33.86 9.46
CA ASP A 398 21.36 -32.73 10.35
C ASP A 398 20.19 -33.06 11.29
N ARG A 399 20.53 -33.63 12.45
CA ARG A 399 19.57 -34.07 13.45
C ARG A 399 19.09 -32.85 14.24
N GLN A 400 18.11 -32.17 13.66
CA GLN A 400 17.56 -30.89 14.09
C GLN A 400 16.66 -30.98 15.35
N ASP A 401 17.10 -31.75 16.35
CA ASP A 401 16.43 -31.96 17.64
C ASP A 401 16.86 -30.88 18.67
N ASN A 402 15.87 -30.22 19.28
CA ASN A 402 16.00 -29.43 20.52
C ASN A 402 16.76 -28.09 20.49
N VAL A 403 16.40 -27.19 19.57
CA VAL A 403 16.19 -25.78 19.98
C VAL A 403 14.81 -25.71 20.66
N PRO A 404 14.65 -25.06 21.84
CA PRO A 404 13.35 -24.96 22.49
C PRO A 404 12.38 -24.18 21.61
N ARG A 405 11.26 -24.81 21.22
CA ARG A 405 10.26 -24.21 20.34
C ARG A 405 9.65 -22.96 21.00
N SER A 406 10.00 -21.81 20.47
CA SER A 406 9.35 -20.54 20.81
C SER A 406 7.92 -20.51 20.28
N LEU A 407 7.07 -19.64 20.84
CA LEU A 407 5.75 -19.38 20.27
C LEU A 407 5.84 -18.80 18.84
N VAL A 408 6.95 -18.12 18.51
CA VAL A 408 7.22 -17.59 17.17
C VAL A 408 7.51 -18.71 16.17
N SER A 409 8.36 -19.67 16.52
CA SER A 409 8.63 -20.83 15.65
C SER A 409 7.39 -21.72 15.50
N LEU A 410 6.64 -21.96 16.59
CA LEU A 410 5.40 -22.73 16.50
C LEU A 410 4.34 -22.03 15.63
N ALA A 411 4.25 -20.70 15.68
CA ALA A 411 3.38 -19.93 14.79
C ALA A 411 3.87 -19.97 13.33
N GLY A 412 5.19 -19.99 13.10
CA GLY A 412 5.79 -20.19 11.79
C GLY A 412 5.48 -21.56 11.19
N ASP A 413 5.66 -22.64 11.98
CA ASP A 413 5.34 -24.02 11.60
C ASP A 413 3.86 -24.14 11.18
N VAL A 414 2.95 -23.59 12.00
CA VAL A 414 1.50 -23.59 11.73
C VAL A 414 1.14 -22.73 10.51
N TYR A 415 1.81 -21.60 10.31
CA TYR A 415 1.58 -20.74 9.15
C TYR A 415 2.03 -21.40 7.85
N GLY A 416 3.24 -21.98 7.80
CA GLY A 416 3.73 -22.73 6.63
C GLY A 416 2.85 -23.94 6.31
N TRP A 417 2.47 -24.71 7.34
CA TRP A 417 1.50 -25.81 7.20
C TRP A 417 0.15 -25.33 6.65
N SER A 418 -0.32 -24.15 7.06
CA SER A 418 -1.55 -23.54 6.55
C SER A 418 -1.42 -23.10 5.09
N GLN A 419 -0.29 -22.50 4.69
CA GLN A 419 -0.03 -22.13 3.30
C GLN A 419 -0.03 -23.35 2.37
N GLU A 420 0.57 -24.48 2.79
CA GLU A 420 0.57 -25.71 2.00
C GLU A 420 -0.79 -26.41 1.95
N THR A 421 -1.51 -26.44 3.07
CA THR A 421 -2.75 -27.23 3.24
C THR A 421 -3.99 -26.49 2.78
N PHE A 422 -4.00 -25.16 2.93
CA PHE A 422 -5.10 -24.26 2.59
C PHE A 422 -4.57 -23.00 1.89
N PRO A 423 -3.92 -23.12 0.72
CA PRO A 423 -3.28 -21.98 0.03
C PRO A 423 -4.26 -20.83 -0.22
N THR A 424 -5.44 -21.12 -0.76
CA THR A 424 -6.51 -20.13 -0.99
C THR A 424 -6.90 -19.41 0.31
N VAL A 425 -7.25 -20.14 1.37
CA VAL A 425 -7.69 -19.53 2.65
C VAL A 425 -6.57 -18.70 3.28
N THR A 426 -5.32 -19.17 3.24
CA THR A 426 -4.18 -18.49 3.85
C THR A 426 -3.80 -17.22 3.08
N VAL A 427 -3.86 -17.23 1.74
CA VAL A 427 -3.74 -16.02 0.91
C VAL A 427 -4.89 -15.04 1.20
N VAL A 428 -6.14 -15.50 1.21
CA VAL A 428 -7.31 -14.64 1.47
C VAL A 428 -7.23 -13.99 2.84
N VAL A 429 -6.89 -14.75 3.89
CA VAL A 429 -6.76 -14.24 5.26
C VAL A 429 -5.59 -13.26 5.40
N SER A 430 -4.42 -13.57 4.83
CA SER A 430 -3.26 -12.66 4.87
C SER A 430 -3.46 -11.35 4.07
N HIS A 431 -4.35 -11.37 3.08
CA HIS A 431 -4.77 -10.18 2.32
C HIS A 431 -6.01 -9.46 2.88
N MET A 432 -6.69 -10.00 3.89
CA MET A 432 -7.88 -9.34 4.45
C MET A 432 -7.51 -8.04 5.19
N PRO A 433 -8.30 -6.95 5.00
CA PRO A 433 -7.99 -5.62 5.54
C PRO A 433 -8.37 -5.50 7.03
N PHE A 434 -7.89 -6.39 7.89
CA PHE A 434 -8.19 -6.43 9.33
C PHE A 434 -7.92 -5.09 10.04
N ALA A 435 -6.88 -4.36 9.61
CA ALA A 435 -6.51 -3.05 10.15
C ALA A 435 -7.63 -2.00 10.10
N LEU A 436 -8.63 -2.16 9.22
CA LEU A 436 -9.82 -1.30 9.15
C LEU A 436 -10.58 -1.21 10.48
N VAL A 437 -10.62 -2.29 11.25
CA VAL A 437 -11.42 -2.37 12.49
C VAL A 437 -10.81 -1.50 13.60
N PRO A 438 -9.53 -1.69 14.02
CA PRO A 438 -8.90 -0.80 15.00
C PRO A 438 -8.69 0.62 14.47
N PHE A 439 -8.47 0.81 13.17
CA PHE A 439 -8.39 2.15 12.55
C PHE A 439 -9.70 2.93 12.72
N ALA A 440 -10.82 2.37 12.27
CA ALA A 440 -12.13 3.04 12.37
C ALA A 440 -12.55 3.26 13.83
N PHE A 441 -12.28 2.30 14.71
CA PHE A 441 -12.52 2.44 16.16
C PHE A 441 -11.71 3.60 16.76
N SER A 442 -10.41 3.69 16.44
CA SER A 442 -9.56 4.82 16.86
C SER A 442 -10.06 6.15 16.32
N MET A 443 -10.56 6.19 15.08
CA MET A 443 -11.12 7.40 14.48
C MET A 443 -12.44 7.84 15.16
N PHE A 444 -13.28 6.90 15.58
CA PHE A 444 -14.45 7.22 16.43
C PHE A 444 -14.03 7.81 17.79
N ILE A 445 -12.95 7.30 18.41
CA ILE A 445 -12.39 7.86 19.65
C ILE A 445 -11.87 9.29 19.41
N LEU A 446 -11.14 9.53 18.33
CA LEU A 446 -10.61 10.86 17.99
C LEU A 446 -11.74 11.90 17.75
N VAL A 447 -12.79 11.54 17.01
CA VAL A 447 -13.94 12.45 16.83
C VAL A 447 -14.71 12.63 18.13
N GLN A 448 -14.87 11.59 18.95
CA GLN A 448 -15.53 11.73 20.25
C GLN A 448 -14.71 12.62 21.22
N ALA A 449 -13.38 12.61 21.13
CA ALA A 449 -12.51 13.55 21.86
C ALA A 449 -12.66 14.99 21.36
N LEU A 450 -12.79 15.21 20.04
CA LEU A 450 -13.11 16.53 19.48
C LEU A 450 -14.49 17.03 19.94
N VAL A 451 -15.47 16.15 20.11
CA VAL A 451 -16.78 16.48 20.68
C VAL A 451 -16.67 16.86 22.15
N THR A 452 -16.01 16.05 23.00
CA THR A 452 -15.90 16.35 24.44
C THR A 452 -14.99 17.54 24.77
N LYS A 453 -14.08 17.92 23.86
CA LYS A 453 -13.28 19.15 23.94
C LYS A 453 -13.97 20.38 23.34
N GLY A 454 -15.19 20.26 22.81
CA GLY A 454 -15.97 21.40 22.30
C GLY A 454 -15.61 21.87 20.89
N TRP A 455 -14.68 21.22 20.18
CA TRP A 455 -14.28 21.61 18.82
C TRP A 455 -15.40 21.45 17.80
N VAL A 456 -16.21 20.38 17.91
CA VAL A 456 -17.33 20.13 16.97
C VAL A 456 -18.39 21.25 17.02
N PRO A 457 -18.85 21.74 18.20
CA PRO A 457 -19.62 22.99 18.30
C PRO A 457 -18.97 24.21 17.64
N VAL A 458 -17.66 24.41 17.78
CA VAL A 458 -16.95 25.55 17.13
C VAL A 458 -16.98 25.42 15.61
N PHE A 459 -16.74 24.23 15.07
CA PHE A 459 -16.85 23.97 13.62
C PHE A 459 -18.29 24.13 13.12
N ALA A 460 -19.30 23.72 13.91
CA ALA A 460 -20.70 23.90 13.58
C ALA A 460 -21.13 25.38 13.56
N TYR A 461 -20.61 26.19 14.48
CA TYR A 461 -20.84 27.65 14.49
C TYR A 461 -20.14 28.37 13.32
N GLY A 462 -18.94 27.90 12.93
CA GLY A 462 -18.28 28.39 11.71
C GLY A 462 -19.04 28.00 10.43
N TRP A 463 -19.56 26.77 10.37
CA TRP A 463 -20.40 26.29 9.27
C TRP A 463 -21.73 27.06 9.19
N ASP A 464 -22.33 27.37 10.33
CA ASP A 464 -23.53 28.20 10.45
C ASP A 464 -23.36 29.57 9.77
N HIS A 465 -22.27 30.27 10.10
CA HIS A 465 -21.94 31.57 9.51
C HIS A 465 -21.57 31.50 8.03
N TRP A 466 -21.02 30.38 7.57
CA TRP A 466 -20.78 30.12 6.15
C TRP A 466 -22.09 29.96 5.38
N VAL A 467 -22.98 29.09 5.86
CA VAL A 467 -24.28 28.85 5.20
C VAL A 467 -25.17 30.09 5.25
N GLY A 468 -25.23 30.80 6.38
CA GLY A 468 -26.00 32.04 6.51
C GLY A 468 -25.58 33.16 5.54
N LYS A 469 -24.30 33.18 5.11
CA LYS A 469 -23.79 34.14 4.12
C LYS A 469 -23.86 33.68 2.66
N THR A 470 -23.90 32.37 2.42
CA THR A 470 -23.69 31.80 1.07
C THR A 470 -24.86 30.95 0.56
N GLY A 471 -25.85 30.66 1.41
CA GLY A 471 -27.07 29.91 1.08
C GLY A 471 -26.81 28.49 0.59
N THR A 472 -27.80 27.91 -0.09
CA THR A 472 -27.75 26.55 -0.64
C THR A 472 -26.51 26.31 -1.52
N ILE A 473 -26.15 27.26 -2.39
CA ILE A 473 -25.05 27.10 -3.35
C ILE A 473 -23.71 27.00 -2.62
N GLY A 474 -23.46 27.87 -1.62
CA GLY A 474 -22.26 27.75 -0.79
C GLY A 474 -22.29 26.59 0.20
N SER A 475 -23.48 26.09 0.57
CA SER A 475 -23.60 24.82 1.30
C SER A 475 -23.09 23.65 0.45
N ILE A 476 -23.44 23.59 -0.84
CA ILE A 476 -22.93 22.59 -1.77
C ILE A 476 -21.43 22.78 -1.98
N GLY A 477 -21.00 23.92 -2.52
CA GLY A 477 -19.60 24.16 -2.86
C GLY A 477 -18.66 24.07 -1.65
N GLY A 478 -19.06 24.64 -0.52
CA GLY A 478 -18.31 24.62 0.74
C GLY A 478 -18.22 23.22 1.35
N MET A 479 -19.31 22.47 1.44
CA MET A 479 -19.27 21.12 2.04
C MET A 479 -18.54 20.12 1.15
N GLY A 480 -18.70 20.24 -0.18
CA GLY A 480 -17.98 19.41 -1.14
C GLY A 480 -16.46 19.65 -1.07
N PHE A 481 -16.04 20.92 -1.09
CA PHE A 481 -14.64 21.31 -0.92
C PHE A 481 -14.07 20.88 0.43
N LEU A 482 -14.77 21.18 1.53
CA LEU A 482 -14.34 20.82 2.88
C LEU A 482 -14.19 19.31 3.05
N SER A 483 -15.10 18.52 2.48
CA SER A 483 -15.02 17.05 2.49
C SER A 483 -13.80 16.54 1.72
N VAL A 484 -13.54 17.05 0.50
CA VAL A 484 -12.37 16.63 -0.30
C VAL A 484 -11.06 16.99 0.40
N ILE A 485 -10.94 18.21 0.92
CA ILE A 485 -9.74 18.64 1.65
C ILE A 485 -9.55 17.78 2.91
N LEU A 486 -10.59 17.63 3.74
CA LEU A 486 -10.47 16.87 4.98
C LEU A 486 -10.17 15.38 4.76
N CYS A 487 -10.57 14.76 3.64
CA CYS A 487 -10.18 13.36 3.35
C CYS A 487 -8.67 13.15 3.47
N ASN A 488 -7.85 14.11 3.03
CA ASN A 488 -6.39 14.04 3.05
C ASN A 488 -5.77 14.17 4.45
N PHE A 489 -6.49 14.77 5.42
CA PHE A 489 -5.94 15.16 6.73
C PHE A 489 -6.65 14.52 7.94
N ALA A 490 -7.98 14.32 7.89
CA ALA A 490 -8.79 13.74 8.96
C ALA A 490 -8.74 12.20 8.97
N GLY A 491 -7.52 11.67 8.88
CA GLY A 491 -7.22 10.24 8.77
C GLY A 491 -7.50 9.67 7.38
N THR A 492 -8.78 9.68 6.96
CA THR A 492 -9.30 9.15 5.67
C THR A 492 -10.66 9.80 5.35
N ASN A 493 -11.24 9.46 4.19
CA ASN A 493 -12.65 9.63 3.87
C ASN A 493 -13.62 9.11 4.96
N ILE A 494 -13.35 7.96 5.58
CA ILE A 494 -14.17 7.44 6.71
C ILE A 494 -14.12 8.42 7.89
N GLY A 495 -12.92 8.84 8.29
CA GLY A 495 -12.75 9.78 9.40
C GLY A 495 -13.37 11.15 9.16
N THR A 496 -13.24 11.65 7.93
CA THR A 496 -13.90 12.86 7.46
C THR A 496 -15.41 12.76 7.55
N THR A 497 -15.98 11.63 7.12
CA THR A 497 -17.42 11.40 7.20
C THR A 497 -17.92 11.39 8.64
N ILE A 498 -17.20 10.73 9.56
CA ILE A 498 -17.56 10.71 10.99
C ILE A 498 -17.51 12.14 11.58
N LEU A 499 -16.44 12.90 11.29
CA LEU A 499 -16.26 14.26 11.78
C LEU A 499 -17.35 15.21 11.27
N LEU A 500 -17.52 15.29 9.95
CA LEU A 500 -18.49 16.21 9.33
C LEU A 500 -19.94 15.83 9.66
N SER A 501 -20.26 14.53 9.81
CA SER A 501 -21.59 14.11 10.31
C SER A 501 -21.88 14.68 11.70
N ARG A 502 -20.89 14.67 12.61
CA ARG A 502 -21.05 15.29 13.94
C ARG A 502 -21.14 16.81 13.89
N VAL A 503 -20.46 17.47 12.94
CA VAL A 503 -20.57 18.93 12.71
C VAL A 503 -21.97 19.29 12.21
N ILE A 504 -22.53 18.57 11.23
CA ILE A 504 -23.88 18.81 10.70
C ILE A 504 -24.94 18.52 11.78
N GLN A 505 -24.79 17.47 12.59
CA GLN A 505 -25.67 17.21 13.74
C GLN A 505 -25.61 18.32 14.80
N ALA A 506 -24.43 18.89 15.08
CA ALA A 506 -24.29 20.03 15.98
C ALA A 506 -24.89 21.33 15.38
N TRP A 507 -24.76 21.53 14.07
CA TRP A 507 -25.36 22.65 13.33
C TRP A 507 -26.89 22.59 13.30
N GLN A 508 -27.45 21.39 13.14
CA GLN A 508 -28.90 21.13 13.32
C GLN A 508 -29.37 21.51 14.73
N LYS A 509 -28.58 21.17 15.76
CA LYS A 509 -28.88 21.53 17.15
C LYS A 509 -28.80 23.04 17.41
N ILE A 510 -27.92 23.79 16.72
CA ILE A 510 -27.88 25.27 16.80
C ILE A 510 -29.22 25.85 16.31
N HIS A 511 -29.71 25.40 15.15
CA HIS A 511 -31.00 25.84 14.59
C HIS A 511 -32.20 25.46 15.47
N GLN A 512 -32.20 24.25 16.05
CA GLN A 512 -33.22 23.83 17.03
C GLN A 512 -33.27 24.72 18.29
N ILE A 513 -32.15 25.34 18.67
CA ILE A 513 -32.06 26.23 19.85
C ILE A 513 -32.38 27.69 19.47
N SER A 514 -31.99 28.15 18.28
CA SER A 514 -32.26 29.52 17.82
C SER A 514 -33.70 29.74 17.34
N GLY A 515 -34.44 28.67 17.03
CA GLY A 515 -35.79 28.73 16.47
C GLY A 515 -35.83 29.10 14.98
N ILE A 516 -34.66 29.30 14.36
CA ILE A 516 -34.54 29.53 12.92
C ILE A 516 -34.52 28.15 12.23
N PRO A 517 -35.40 27.87 11.24
CA PRO A 517 -35.38 26.59 10.54
C PRO A 517 -34.34 26.56 9.41
N ILE A 518 -33.64 25.43 9.27
CA ILE A 518 -32.90 25.10 8.04
C ILE A 518 -33.94 24.71 6.97
N SER A 519 -33.89 25.29 5.77
CA SER A 519 -34.76 24.86 4.67
C SER A 519 -34.37 23.49 4.13
N ASP A 520 -35.34 22.64 3.73
CA ASP A 520 -35.10 21.26 3.22
C ASP A 520 -34.05 21.24 2.11
N ARG A 521 -34.14 22.16 1.15
CA ARG A 521 -33.13 22.36 0.10
C ARG A 521 -31.70 22.51 0.63
N THR A 522 -31.48 23.32 1.67
CA THR A 522 -30.15 23.60 2.24
C THR A 522 -29.64 22.43 3.10
N TRP A 523 -30.54 21.73 3.78
CA TRP A 523 -30.24 20.52 4.54
C TRP A 523 -29.73 19.40 3.63
N TRP A 524 -30.50 19.04 2.59
CA TRP A 524 -30.12 17.99 1.65
C TRP A 524 -28.94 18.39 0.74
N ALA A 525 -28.84 19.66 0.33
CA ALA A 525 -27.64 20.19 -0.31
C ALA A 525 -26.37 19.89 0.50
N THR A 526 -26.41 20.14 1.81
CA THR A 526 -25.26 19.90 2.70
C THR A 526 -24.96 18.40 2.80
N ILE A 527 -25.97 17.56 3.04
CA ILE A 527 -25.79 16.11 3.22
C ILE A 527 -25.31 15.42 1.94
N TYR A 528 -25.92 15.68 0.79
CA TYR A 528 -25.53 15.03 -0.48
C TYR A 528 -24.22 15.60 -1.04
N SER A 529 -23.90 16.88 -0.80
CA SER A 529 -22.58 17.41 -1.17
C SER A 529 -21.46 16.84 -0.27
N MET A 530 -21.73 16.59 1.01
CA MET A 530 -20.83 15.80 1.85
C MET A 530 -20.65 14.39 1.28
N ALA A 531 -21.74 13.73 0.87
CA ALA A 531 -21.70 12.38 0.29
C ALA A 531 -20.82 12.33 -0.97
N LEU A 532 -21.01 13.25 -1.93
CA LEU A 532 -20.14 13.37 -3.10
C LEU A 532 -18.68 13.65 -2.68
N GLY A 533 -18.47 14.65 -1.82
CA GLY A 533 -17.14 15.10 -1.43
C GLY A 533 -16.31 14.07 -0.67
N VAL A 534 -16.90 13.20 0.16
CA VAL A 534 -16.16 12.12 0.86
C VAL A 534 -15.89 10.91 -0.03
N ASN A 535 -16.76 10.61 -1.01
CA ASN A 535 -16.49 9.55 -1.99
C ASN A 535 -15.45 10.01 -3.01
N TYR A 536 -15.57 11.22 -3.54
CA TYR A 536 -14.62 11.73 -4.53
C TYR A 536 -13.29 12.13 -3.87
N GLY A 537 -13.33 12.67 -2.65
CA GLY A 537 -12.13 12.94 -1.85
C GLY A 537 -11.24 11.71 -1.63
N ALA A 538 -11.81 10.50 -1.67
CA ALA A 538 -11.10 9.23 -1.56
C ALA A 538 -9.99 9.03 -2.61
N PHE A 539 -10.12 9.64 -3.80
CA PHE A 539 -9.14 9.58 -4.89
C PHE A 539 -8.35 10.88 -5.11
N SER A 540 -8.36 11.80 -4.14
CA SER A 540 -7.74 13.13 -4.27
C SER A 540 -6.20 13.13 -4.16
N THR A 541 -5.59 14.07 -3.45
CA THR A 541 -4.15 14.39 -3.60
C THR A 541 -3.21 13.54 -2.76
N ALA A 542 -3.66 12.84 -1.73
CA ALA A 542 -2.85 11.98 -0.88
C ALA A 542 -3.32 10.52 -0.87
N PHE A 543 -2.37 9.57 -0.83
CA PHE A 543 -2.69 8.13 -0.68
C PHE A 543 -3.49 7.82 0.60
N SER A 544 -3.31 8.61 1.66
CA SER A 544 -4.06 8.52 2.91
C SER A 544 -5.52 8.95 2.79
N ALA A 545 -5.93 9.61 1.70
CA ALA A 545 -7.30 10.10 1.55
C ALA A 545 -8.35 8.99 1.55
N SER A 546 -7.95 7.75 1.23
CA SER A 546 -8.73 6.54 1.48
C SER A 546 -7.85 5.34 1.77
N LEU A 547 -8.41 4.34 2.46
CA LEU A 547 -7.72 3.07 2.69
C LEU A 547 -7.49 2.30 1.38
N ALA A 548 -8.39 2.48 0.40
CA ALA A 548 -8.19 2.00 -0.96
C ALA A 548 -6.98 2.66 -1.64
N GLY A 549 -6.70 3.94 -1.39
CA GLY A 549 -5.50 4.64 -1.89
C GLY A 549 -4.18 4.06 -1.35
N LEU A 550 -4.18 3.62 -0.09
CA LEU A 550 -3.04 2.89 0.49
C LEU A 550 -2.89 1.50 -0.14
N LEU A 551 -3.99 0.74 -0.26
CA LEU A 551 -3.99 -0.59 -0.90
C LEU A 551 -3.55 -0.53 -2.37
N TRP A 552 -4.03 0.46 -3.13
CA TRP A 552 -3.66 0.73 -4.52
C TRP A 552 -2.15 0.92 -4.68
N ARG A 553 -1.56 1.79 -3.85
CA ARG A 553 -0.11 2.05 -3.84
C ARG A 553 0.69 0.78 -3.53
N ASP A 554 0.25 0.01 -2.54
CA ASP A 554 0.99 -1.17 -2.06
C ASP A 554 0.87 -2.36 -3.04
N ILE A 555 -0.26 -2.48 -3.76
CA ILE A 555 -0.43 -3.43 -4.88
C ILE A 555 0.50 -3.08 -6.04
N LEU A 556 0.55 -1.79 -6.43
CA LEU A 556 1.40 -1.35 -7.53
C LEU A 556 2.89 -1.51 -7.19
N ALA A 557 3.29 -1.23 -5.95
CA ALA A 557 4.65 -1.48 -5.46
C ALA A 557 5.04 -2.97 -5.58
N ARG A 558 4.15 -3.90 -5.22
CA ARG A 558 4.32 -5.36 -5.43
C ARG A 558 4.33 -5.78 -6.91
N LYS A 559 3.96 -4.89 -7.84
CA LYS A 559 4.05 -5.11 -9.30
C LYS A 559 5.14 -4.25 -9.96
N HIS A 560 6.08 -3.74 -9.16
CA HIS A 560 7.23 -2.90 -9.56
C HIS A 560 6.82 -1.53 -10.17
N ILE A 561 5.56 -1.14 -10.04
CA ILE A 561 5.04 0.17 -10.47
C ILE A 561 5.11 1.12 -9.26
N ARG A 562 6.15 1.94 -9.19
CA ARG A 562 6.33 2.92 -8.11
C ARG A 562 5.74 4.28 -8.52
N VAL A 563 4.69 4.71 -7.84
CA VAL A 563 4.05 6.03 -8.04
C VAL A 563 4.42 6.96 -6.89
N GLY A 564 5.05 8.10 -7.19
CA GLY A 564 5.40 9.10 -6.19
C GLY A 564 4.18 9.88 -5.66
N SER A 565 4.23 10.39 -4.43
CA SER A 565 3.14 11.20 -3.85
C SER A 565 2.85 12.47 -4.65
N LEU A 566 3.90 13.18 -5.10
CA LEU A 566 3.76 14.37 -5.95
C LEU A 566 3.19 14.04 -7.34
N GLU A 567 3.52 12.86 -7.88
CA GLU A 567 2.97 12.38 -9.15
C GLU A 567 1.49 12.04 -9.01
N PHE A 568 1.12 11.28 -7.98
CA PHE A 568 -0.25 10.95 -7.64
C PHE A 568 -1.10 12.21 -7.44
N ALA A 569 -0.60 13.19 -6.66
CA ALA A 569 -1.25 14.48 -6.49
C ALA A 569 -1.42 15.23 -7.83
N ARG A 570 -0.38 15.28 -8.67
CA ARG A 570 -0.41 15.98 -9.97
C ARG A 570 -1.41 15.37 -10.95
N VAL A 571 -1.49 14.04 -11.01
CA VAL A 571 -2.43 13.32 -11.90
C VAL A 571 -3.86 13.41 -11.37
N ASN A 572 -4.07 13.24 -10.07
CA ASN A 572 -5.42 13.23 -9.49
C ASN A 572 -6.03 14.63 -9.34
N LEU A 573 -5.25 15.70 -9.13
CA LEU A 573 -5.76 17.06 -8.95
C LEU A 573 -6.71 17.54 -10.07
N PRO A 574 -6.39 17.41 -11.38
CA PRO A 574 -7.35 17.76 -12.43
C PRO A 574 -8.57 16.82 -12.47
N ILE A 575 -8.39 15.52 -12.17
CA ILE A 575 -9.48 14.53 -12.13
C ILE A 575 -10.49 14.89 -11.03
N ILE A 576 -10.03 15.18 -9.81
CA ILE A 576 -10.91 15.56 -8.69
C ILE A 576 -11.54 16.94 -8.93
N ALA A 577 -10.81 17.89 -9.52
CA ALA A 577 -11.34 19.21 -9.83
C ALA A 577 -12.53 19.14 -10.79
N ILE A 578 -12.39 18.49 -11.95
CA ILE A 578 -13.52 18.36 -12.90
C ILE A 578 -14.66 17.53 -12.30
N SER A 579 -14.35 16.45 -11.57
CA SER A 579 -15.36 15.59 -10.95
C SER A 579 -16.20 16.34 -9.92
N MET A 580 -15.57 17.15 -9.06
CA MET A 580 -16.28 17.95 -8.06
C MET A 580 -17.07 19.09 -8.68
N VAL A 581 -16.53 19.78 -9.69
CA VAL A 581 -17.26 20.85 -10.40
C VAL A 581 -18.53 20.29 -11.05
N VAL A 582 -18.44 19.16 -11.77
CA VAL A 582 -19.60 18.52 -12.39
C VAL A 582 -20.57 18.00 -11.33
N GLY A 583 -20.10 17.22 -10.34
CA GLY A 583 -20.96 16.64 -9.30
C GLY A 583 -21.71 17.70 -8.49
N CYS A 584 -21.04 18.78 -8.08
CA CYS A 584 -21.67 19.88 -7.36
C CYS A 584 -22.64 20.70 -8.23
N ALA A 585 -22.32 20.93 -9.52
CA ALA A 585 -23.21 21.64 -10.42
C ALA A 585 -24.51 20.86 -10.72
N VAL A 586 -24.39 19.55 -10.93
CA VAL A 586 -25.56 18.67 -11.16
C VAL A 586 -26.39 18.55 -9.89
N LEU A 587 -25.76 18.35 -8.73
CA LEU A 587 -26.46 18.32 -7.44
C LEU A 587 -27.15 19.67 -7.14
N ALA A 588 -26.55 20.80 -7.50
CA ALA A 588 -27.19 22.11 -7.36
C ALA A 588 -28.45 22.23 -8.25
N GLY A 589 -28.38 21.79 -9.50
CA GLY A 589 -29.55 21.74 -10.38
C GLY A 589 -30.66 20.84 -9.81
N GLU A 590 -30.31 19.61 -9.43
CA GLU A 590 -31.25 18.63 -8.86
C GLU A 590 -31.91 19.16 -7.58
N VAL A 591 -31.14 19.68 -6.63
CA VAL A 591 -31.65 20.16 -5.34
C VAL A 591 -32.52 21.41 -5.49
N TYR A 592 -32.28 22.26 -6.49
CA TYR A 592 -33.17 23.38 -6.81
C TYR A 592 -34.47 22.96 -7.52
N ILE A 593 -34.45 21.86 -8.29
CA ILE A 593 -35.63 21.32 -8.98
C ILE A 593 -36.51 20.50 -8.04
N VAL A 594 -35.90 19.64 -7.21
CA VAL A 594 -36.61 18.61 -6.43
C VAL A 594 -37.00 19.09 -5.03
N ARG A 595 -36.27 20.06 -4.43
CA ARG A 595 -36.51 20.50 -3.03
C ARG A 595 -37.02 21.93 -2.94
N SER A 596 -38.02 22.15 -2.10
CA SER A 596 -38.58 23.47 -1.82
C SER A 596 -37.73 24.27 -0.81
N GLY A 597 -38.04 25.56 -0.68
CA GLY A 597 -37.42 26.43 0.33
C GLY A 597 -37.98 26.29 1.75
N ASP A 598 -38.93 25.35 1.95
CA ASP A 598 -39.68 25.22 3.20
C ASP A 598 -38.80 24.71 4.35
N PRO A 599 -39.17 24.99 5.62
CA PRO A 599 -38.53 24.40 6.80
C PRO A 599 -38.38 22.88 6.70
N HIS A 600 -37.17 22.37 6.94
CA HIS A 600 -36.93 20.92 7.01
C HIS A 600 -37.66 20.32 8.22
N VAL A 601 -38.65 19.47 7.96
CA VAL A 601 -39.45 18.79 9.00
C VAL A 601 -38.72 17.54 9.48
N LEU A 602 -38.57 17.41 10.80
CA LEU A 602 -37.99 16.24 11.46
C LEU A 602 -38.98 15.07 11.44
N THR A 603 -38.53 13.92 10.92
CA THR A 603 -39.22 12.61 10.97
C THR A 603 -38.28 11.53 11.51
#